data_AF-W0J8H3-F1
#
_entry.id   AF-W0J8H3-F1
#
_cell.length_a   1.000
_cell.length_b   1.000
_cell.length_c   1.000
_cell.angle_alpha   90.00
_cell.angle_beta   90.00
_cell.angle_gamma   90.00
#
_symmetry.space_group_name_H-M   'P 1'
#
loop_
_entity.id
_entity.type
_entity.pdbx_description
1 polymer ?
#
loop_
_entity_poly.entity_id
_entity_poly.type
_entity_poly.pdbx_seq_one_letter_code
_entity_poly.pdbx_strand_id
1 'polypeptide(L)'
;MAANRSSPSNSKQRARNHRSKKSFTRQHTLDLALEKARSRFARKHDVSTACSEVVFNVQTPQAEPLLCVADYMSWAMQRVFERGECRYYDFIRERIELVVDLYDYDNHAGNMNFYTPTHPLRAKNKLSPPTP
;
A
#
# COMPACT_ATOMS: atom_id res chain seq x y z
N MET A 1 30.43 31.56 31.12
CA MET A 1 29.37 30.79 31.79
C MET A 1 28.52 30.13 30.72
N ALA A 2 28.47 28.80 30.73
CA ALA A 2 28.04 27.97 29.61
C ALA A 2 26.51 27.95 29.44
N ALA A 3 26.06 28.09 28.18
CA ALA A 3 24.68 27.88 27.79
C ALA A 3 24.38 26.38 27.74
N ASN A 4 23.48 25.93 28.60
CA ASN A 4 23.03 24.54 28.71
C ASN A 4 22.11 24.22 27.53
N ARG A 5 22.65 23.64 26.45
CA ARG A 5 21.88 23.07 25.34
C ARG A 5 21.58 21.60 25.65
N SER A 6 20.41 21.31 26.20
CA SER A 6 19.88 19.95 26.26
C SER A 6 19.48 19.50 24.84
N SER A 7 20.33 18.69 24.23
CA SER A 7 20.11 18.02 22.95
C SER A 7 18.86 17.14 22.98
N PRO A 8 18.00 17.13 21.95
CA PRO A 8 16.94 16.14 21.85
C PRO A 8 17.56 14.78 21.55
N SER A 9 17.26 13.81 22.42
CA SER A 9 17.50 12.38 22.18
C SER A 9 16.88 11.99 20.83
N ASN A 10 17.74 11.67 19.87
CA ASN A 10 17.37 11.23 18.52
C ASN A 10 16.86 9.78 18.59
N SER A 11 15.68 9.59 19.18
CA SER A 11 14.96 8.33 19.11
C SER A 11 14.42 8.19 17.69
N LYS A 12 14.93 7.20 16.95
CA LYS A 12 14.49 6.89 15.59
C LYS A 12 13.00 6.53 15.62
N GLN A 13 12.13 7.51 15.37
CA GLN A 13 10.70 7.28 15.19
C GLN A 13 10.50 6.51 13.89
N ARG A 14 10.06 5.26 13.99
CA ARG A 14 9.64 4.45 12.84
C ARG A 14 8.14 4.60 12.67
N ALA A 15 7.72 5.62 11.90
CA ALA A 15 6.34 5.77 11.49
C ALA A 15 5.97 4.65 10.51
N ARG A 16 4.87 3.93 10.81
CA ARG A 16 4.27 2.95 9.89
C ARG A 16 2.89 3.46 9.51
N ASN A 17 2.71 3.83 8.25
CA ASN A 17 1.43 4.31 7.73
C ASN A 17 0.54 3.10 7.42
N HIS A 18 -0.65 3.03 8.03
CA HIS A 18 -1.60 1.94 7.83
C HIS A 18 -2.97 2.52 7.47
N ARG A 19 -3.57 2.03 6.38
CA ARG A 19 -4.90 2.45 5.92
C ARG A 19 -5.99 1.87 6.84
N SER A 20 -6.78 2.72 7.47
CA SER A 20 -7.85 2.26 8.36
C SER A 20 -9.18 2.07 7.62
N LYS A 21 -9.75 0.87 7.70
CA LYS A 21 -11.21 0.67 7.60
C LYS A 21 -11.72 0.58 9.04
N LYS A 22 -12.64 1.48 9.44
CA LYS A 22 -13.22 1.52 10.80
C LYS A 22 -13.73 0.13 11.20
N SER A 23 -12.98 -0.54 12.06
CA SER A 23 -13.39 -1.74 12.79
C SER A 23 -12.66 -1.67 14.12
N PHE A 24 -13.38 -1.19 15.13
CA PHE A 24 -12.95 -0.99 16.52
C PHE A 24 -12.19 -2.22 17.08
N THR A 25 -12.57 -3.41 16.63
CA THR A 25 -11.97 -4.71 16.99
C THR A 25 -10.49 -4.86 16.59
N ARG A 26 -10.05 -4.23 15.49
CA ARG A 26 -8.68 -4.39 14.98
C ARG A 26 -7.64 -3.54 15.73
N GLN A 27 -8.01 -2.33 16.16
CA GLN A 27 -7.13 -1.48 16.96
C GLN A 27 -6.82 -2.17 18.30
N HIS A 28 -7.85 -2.65 19.00
CA HIS A 28 -7.68 -3.39 20.24
C HIS A 28 -6.80 -4.65 20.08
N THR A 29 -6.92 -5.36 18.96
CA THR A 29 -6.09 -6.54 18.68
C THR A 29 -4.61 -6.18 18.46
N LEU A 30 -4.35 -5.05 17.78
CA LEU A 30 -3.00 -4.55 17.55
C LEU A 30 -2.36 -4.04 18.84
N ASP A 31 -3.11 -3.36 19.69
CA ASP A 31 -2.65 -2.91 21.00
C ASP A 31 -2.26 -4.10 21.88
N LEU A 32 -3.12 -5.13 21.95
CA LEU A 32 -2.82 -6.37 22.66
C LEU A 32 -1.60 -7.10 22.10
N ALA A 33 -1.41 -7.10 20.78
CA ALA A 33 -0.23 -7.69 20.15
C ALA A 33 1.05 -6.90 20.48
N LEU A 34 0.96 -5.56 20.49
CA LEU A 34 2.07 -4.67 20.86
C LEU A 34 2.48 -4.87 22.33
N GLU A 35 1.51 -4.94 23.24
CA GLU A 35 1.75 -5.23 24.65
C GLU A 35 2.42 -6.58 24.85
N LYS A 36 1.91 -7.64 24.20
CA LYS A 36 2.55 -8.97 24.24
C LYS A 36 3.97 -8.95 23.70
N ALA A 37 4.23 -8.20 22.63
CA ALA A 37 5.56 -8.05 22.07
C ALA A 37 6.51 -7.33 23.05
N ARG A 38 6.06 -6.25 23.69
CA ARG A 38 6.81 -5.53 24.73
C ARG A 38 7.15 -6.44 25.91
N SER A 39 6.18 -7.19 26.44
CA SER A 39 6.39 -8.12 27.56
C SER A 39 7.36 -9.24 27.21
N ARG A 40 7.34 -9.74 25.97
CA ARG A 40 8.29 -10.76 25.49
C ARG A 40 9.70 -10.19 25.31
N PHE A 41 9.81 -8.94 24.87
CA PHE A 41 11.08 -8.26 24.67
C PHE A 41 11.77 -7.97 26.01
N ALA A 42 11.02 -7.43 26.99
CA ALA A 42 11.51 -7.15 28.34
C ALA A 42 12.04 -8.39 29.09
N ARG A 43 11.53 -9.58 28.75
CA ARG A 43 12.01 -10.84 29.35
C ARG A 43 13.36 -11.32 28.79
N LYS A 44 13.75 -10.89 27.59
CA LYS A 44 14.97 -11.33 26.91
C LYS A 44 16.07 -10.27 26.85
N HIS A 45 15.73 -9.00 27.03
CA HIS A 45 16.65 -7.86 26.93
C HIS A 45 16.47 -6.93 28.12
N ASP A 46 17.58 -6.38 28.62
CA ASP A 46 17.58 -5.44 29.74
C ASP A 46 16.81 -4.16 29.37
N VAL A 47 15.87 -3.75 30.23
CA VAL A 47 14.74 -2.86 29.92
C VAL A 47 15.18 -1.41 29.67
N SER A 48 16.43 -1.07 30.00
CA SER A 48 17.00 0.28 29.89
C SER A 48 17.13 0.81 28.45
N THR A 49 17.06 -0.05 27.43
CA THR A 49 17.40 0.34 26.04
C THR A 49 16.17 0.58 25.14
N ALA A 50 14.96 0.22 25.56
CA ALA A 50 13.79 0.21 24.67
C ALA A 50 12.69 1.21 25.06
N CYS A 51 13.04 2.50 25.16
CA CYS A 51 12.05 3.59 25.22
C CYS A 51 11.76 4.12 23.80
N SER A 52 11.22 3.27 22.93
CA SER A 52 10.73 3.69 21.62
C SER A 52 9.21 3.89 21.69
N GLU A 53 8.77 5.13 21.57
CA GLU A 53 7.36 5.48 21.43
C GLU A 53 6.86 4.98 20.06
N VAL A 54 5.83 4.12 20.09
CA VAL A 54 5.19 3.61 18.87
C VAL A 54 3.88 4.35 18.72
N VAL A 55 3.85 5.31 17.80
CA VAL A 55 2.64 6.08 17.48
C VAL A 55 1.97 5.45 16.26
N PHE A 56 0.74 4.99 16.43
CA PHE A 56 -0.09 4.54 15.32
C PHE A 56 -0.76 5.75 14.68
N ASN A 57 -0.24 6.22 13.54
CA ASN A 57 -0.90 7.26 12.77
C ASN A 57 -2.02 6.62 11.93
N VAL A 58 -3.23 6.64 12.46
CA VAL A 58 -4.42 6.08 11.81
C VAL A 58 -4.92 7.09 10.79
N GLN A 59 -4.53 6.90 9.52
CA GLN A 59 -5.00 7.79 8.45
C GLN A 59 -6.32 7.31 7.87
N THR A 60 -7.22 8.27 7.67
CA THR A 60 -8.50 8.06 7.01
C THR A 60 -8.34 8.35 5.52
N PRO A 61 -9.19 7.78 4.65
CA PRO A 61 -9.16 8.08 3.22
C PRO A 61 -9.29 9.59 2.90
N GLN A 62 -9.94 10.35 3.79
CA GLN A 62 -10.08 11.80 3.69
C GLN A 62 -8.78 12.54 4.05
N ALA A 63 -7.94 11.97 4.91
CA ALA A 63 -6.67 12.56 5.32
C ALA A 63 -5.62 12.52 4.19
N GLU A 64 -5.66 11.48 3.34
CA GLU A 64 -4.70 11.29 2.25
C GLU A 64 -5.43 10.96 0.93
N PRO A 65 -6.07 11.95 0.29
CA PRO A 65 -6.81 11.72 -0.95
C PRO A 65 -5.90 11.25 -2.10
N LEU A 66 -4.64 11.72 -2.15
CA LEU A 66 -3.69 11.34 -3.19
C LEU A 66 -3.34 9.85 -3.14
N LEU A 67 -3.13 9.31 -1.94
CA LEU A 67 -2.87 7.88 -1.75
C LEU A 67 -4.09 7.05 -2.15
N CYS A 68 -5.31 7.55 -1.88
CA CYS A 68 -6.54 6.86 -2.28
C CYS A 68 -6.70 6.78 -3.81
N VAL A 69 -6.26 7.80 -4.55
CA VAL A 69 -6.30 7.79 -6.02
C VAL A 69 -5.34 6.76 -6.57
N ALA A 70 -4.08 6.76 -6.11
CA ALA A 70 -3.09 5.77 -6.53
C ALA A 70 -3.50 4.33 -6.20
N ASP A 71 -4.07 4.12 -5.00
CA ASP A 71 -4.65 2.84 -4.57
C ASP A 71 -5.78 2.40 -5.52
N TYR A 72 -6.69 3.30 -5.88
CA TYR A 72 -7.81 2.98 -6.75
C TYR A 72 -7.35 2.63 -8.17
N MET A 73 -6.39 3.39 -8.72
CA MET A 73 -5.82 3.11 -10.04
C MET A 73 -5.18 1.73 -10.08
N SER A 74 -4.32 1.43 -9.10
CA SER A 74 -3.63 0.14 -9.00
C SER A 74 -4.62 -1.01 -8.82
N TRP A 75 -5.63 -0.83 -7.96
CA TRP A 75 -6.66 -1.83 -7.71
C TRP A 75 -7.54 -2.09 -8.95
N ALA A 76 -7.95 -1.04 -9.67
CA ALA A 76 -8.75 -1.18 -10.89
C ALA A 76 -7.99 -1.97 -11.97
N MET A 77 -6.69 -1.69 -12.13
CA MET A 77 -5.81 -2.41 -13.06
C MET A 77 -5.67 -3.89 -12.67
N GLN A 78 -5.38 -4.18 -11.40
CA GLN A 78 -5.29 -5.55 -10.88
C GLN A 78 -6.57 -6.35 -11.16
N ARG A 79 -7.75 -5.73 -10.98
CA ARG A 79 -9.05 -6.38 -11.23
C ARG A 79 -9.24 -6.79 -12.67
N VAL A 80 -8.70 -6.01 -13.62
CA VAL A 80 -8.72 -6.39 -15.03
C VAL A 80 -7.85 -7.63 -15.24
N PHE A 81 -6.61 -7.65 -14.75
CA PHE A 81 -5.70 -8.79 -14.94
C PHE A 81 -6.13 -10.08 -14.22
N GLU A 82 -6.61 -9.99 -12.98
CA GLU A 82 -6.98 -11.17 -12.20
C GLU A 82 -8.39 -11.68 -12.51
N ARG A 83 -9.36 -10.76 -12.69
CA ARG A 83 -10.79 -11.12 -12.75
C ARG A 83 -11.45 -10.78 -14.08
N GLY A 84 -10.75 -10.07 -14.97
CA GLY A 84 -11.33 -9.60 -16.25
C GLY A 84 -12.37 -8.50 -16.07
N GLU A 85 -12.50 -7.92 -14.88
CA GLU A 85 -13.55 -6.95 -14.60
C GLU A 85 -13.16 -5.55 -15.06
N CYS A 86 -13.69 -5.12 -16.20
CA CYS A 86 -13.33 -3.84 -16.83
C CYS A 86 -14.08 -2.63 -16.26
N ARG A 87 -15.21 -2.82 -15.57
CA ARG A 87 -16.09 -1.72 -15.11
C ARG A 87 -15.35 -0.59 -14.38
N TYR A 88 -14.38 -0.93 -13.53
CA TYR A 88 -13.64 0.06 -12.72
C TYR A 88 -12.53 0.72 -13.51
N TYR A 89 -11.89 -0.03 -14.41
CA TYR A 89 -10.93 0.50 -15.36
C TYR A 89 -11.60 1.45 -16.35
N ASP A 90 -12.79 1.10 -16.87
CA ASP A 90 -13.57 1.93 -17.80
C ASP A 90 -13.91 3.30 -17.22
N PHE A 91 -13.99 3.43 -15.88
CA PHE A 91 -14.20 4.72 -15.23
C PHE A 91 -12.97 5.64 -15.27
N ILE A 92 -11.76 5.07 -15.28
CA ILE A 92 -10.50 5.82 -15.21
C ILE A 92 -9.68 5.80 -16.50
N ARG A 93 -10.06 4.96 -17.48
CA ARG A 93 -9.29 4.71 -18.70
C ARG A 93 -8.97 5.96 -19.52
N GLU A 94 -9.83 6.97 -19.49
CA GLU A 94 -9.60 8.24 -20.20
C GLU A 94 -8.45 9.06 -19.59
N ARG A 95 -8.04 8.73 -18.36
CA ARG A 95 -6.91 9.37 -17.67
C ARG A 95 -5.61 8.56 -17.78
N ILE A 96 -5.65 7.40 -18.45
CA ILE A 96 -4.50 6.51 -18.60
C ILE A 96 -4.06 6.55 -20.06
N GLU A 97 -2.85 7.05 -20.31
CA GLU A 97 -2.30 7.15 -21.66
C GLU A 97 -1.74 5.82 -22.18
N LEU A 98 -1.16 5.03 -21.29
CA LEU A 98 -0.49 3.79 -21.66
C LEU A 98 -0.57 2.77 -20.54
N VAL A 99 -0.91 1.54 -20.91
CA VAL A 99 -0.74 0.34 -20.11
C VAL A 99 0.16 -0.60 -20.89
N VAL A 100 1.12 -1.22 -20.23
CA VAL A 100 1.99 -2.23 -20.83
C VAL A 100 1.79 -3.55 -20.10
N ASP A 101 1.40 -4.59 -20.82
CA ASP A 101 1.48 -5.95 -20.30
C ASP A 101 2.90 -6.47 -20.53
N LEU A 102 3.67 -6.53 -19.44
CA LEU A 102 5.07 -6.93 -19.46
C LEU A 102 5.26 -8.44 -19.67
N TYR A 103 4.22 -9.24 -19.40
CA TYR A 103 4.32 -10.69 -19.43
C TYR A 103 3.73 -11.31 -20.70
N ASP A 104 3.08 -10.51 -21.54
CA ASP A 104 2.56 -10.94 -22.84
C ASP A 104 3.68 -10.96 -23.91
N TYR A 105 4.51 -12.00 -23.85
CA TYR A 105 5.62 -12.21 -24.79
C TYR A 105 5.14 -12.53 -26.21
N ASP A 106 3.99 -13.18 -26.36
CA ASP A 106 3.43 -13.58 -27.66
C ASP A 106 2.95 -12.36 -28.44
N ASN A 107 2.33 -11.38 -27.76
CA ASN A 107 1.86 -10.13 -28.37
C ASN A 107 2.91 -9.00 -28.31
N HIS A 108 4.16 -9.30 -27.98
CA HIS A 108 5.24 -8.31 -27.98
C HIS A 108 5.57 -7.81 -29.41
N ALA A 109 5.39 -8.66 -30.42
CA ALA A 109 5.60 -8.27 -31.81
C ALA A 109 4.54 -7.25 -32.25
N GLY A 110 4.98 -6.10 -32.78
CA GLY A 110 4.06 -5.05 -33.26
C GLY A 110 3.37 -4.24 -32.16
N ASN A 111 3.88 -4.26 -30.93
CA ASN A 111 3.36 -3.51 -29.77
C ASN A 111 1.91 -3.89 -29.41
N MET A 112 1.50 -5.14 -29.64
CA MET A 112 0.14 -5.59 -29.32
C MET A 112 -0.11 -5.78 -27.82
N ASN A 113 0.95 -5.83 -27.01
CA ASN A 113 0.91 -5.81 -25.54
C ASN A 113 0.82 -4.38 -24.93
N PHE A 114 0.78 -3.34 -25.77
CA PHE A 114 0.62 -1.95 -25.34
C PHE A 114 -0.83 -1.50 -25.53
N TYR A 115 -1.49 -1.11 -24.45
CA TYR A 115 -2.85 -0.59 -24.48
C TYR A 115 -2.86 0.91 -24.35
N THR A 116 -3.50 1.55 -25.32
CA THR A 116 -3.64 3.00 -25.46
C THR A 116 -5.13 3.37 -25.44
N PRO A 117 -5.50 4.65 -25.37
CA PRO A 117 -6.90 5.07 -25.49
C PRO A 117 -7.60 4.52 -26.74
N THR A 118 -6.86 4.39 -27.85
CA THR A 118 -7.32 3.83 -29.13
C THR A 118 -7.33 2.29 -29.15
N HIS A 119 -6.50 1.64 -28.34
CA HIS A 119 -6.44 0.19 -28.16
C HIS A 119 -6.57 -0.18 -26.68
N PRO A 120 -7.79 -0.14 -26.10
CA PRO A 120 -7.95 -0.27 -24.66
C PRO A 120 -7.75 -1.69 -24.14
N LEU A 121 -7.27 -1.80 -22.90
CA LEU A 121 -7.24 -3.04 -22.14
C LEU A 121 -8.68 -3.54 -21.91
N ARG A 122 -8.92 -4.82 -22.21
CA ARG A 122 -10.19 -5.54 -22.06
C ARG A 122 -9.91 -6.92 -21.48
N ALA A 123 -10.97 -7.62 -21.08
CA ALA A 123 -10.85 -8.98 -20.56
C ALA A 123 -10.27 -10.00 -21.56
N LYS A 124 -10.42 -9.75 -22.86
CA LYS A 124 -10.08 -10.69 -23.94
C LYS A 124 -8.66 -10.55 -24.48
N ASN A 125 -8.04 -9.39 -24.34
CA ASN A 125 -6.75 -9.05 -24.94
C ASN A 125 -5.61 -8.99 -23.93
N LYS A 126 -5.84 -9.43 -22.69
CA LYS A 126 -4.86 -9.46 -21.60
C LYS A 126 -4.26 -10.85 -21.44
N LEU A 127 -2.99 -10.94 -21.05
CA LEU A 127 -2.47 -12.18 -20.50
C LEU A 127 -2.86 -12.26 -19.04
N SER A 128 -3.59 -13.31 -18.66
CA SER A 128 -3.98 -13.54 -17.28
C SER A 128 -3.19 -14.71 -16.73
N PRO A 129 -2.68 -14.64 -15.48
CA PRO A 129 -2.15 -15.82 -14.84
C PRO A 129 -3.25 -16.91 -14.82
N PRO A 130 -2.88 -18.19 -14.99
CA PRO A 130 -3.86 -19.28 -14.92
C PRO A 130 -4.60 -19.20 -13.59
N THR A 131 -5.94 -19.16 -13.65
CA THR A 131 -6.77 -19.20 -12.45
C THR A 131 -6.51 -20.50 -11.70
N PRO A 132 -6.16 -20.46 -10.40
CA PRO A 132 -5.93 -21.65 -9.60
C PRO A 132 -7.20 -22.49 -9.39
#